data_AF-A0A7X5E0C0-F1
#
_entry.id   AF-A0A7X5E0C0-F1
#
_cell.length_a   1.000
_cell.length_b   1.000
_cell.length_c   1.000
_cell.angle_alpha   90.00
_cell.angle_beta   90.00
_cell.angle_gamma   90.00
#
_symmetry.space_group_name_H-M   'P 1'
#
loop_
_entity.id
_entity.type
_entity.pdbx_description
1 polymer ?
#
loop_
_entity_poly.entity_id
_entity_poly.type
_entity_poly.pdbx_seq_one_letter_code
_entity_poly.pdbx_strand_id
1 'polypeptide(L)'
;MSLLCLTGSAFATNVAEPEPAVLDESGYSIDTPYEYPITLDMPEWASLTSLQEKLEVCQIPEDILPQLTTPALIETVLDYPLAVNVYAHGGINDGIEVGVEVVSGQFNGLAELRRRQSEEPAQTEAALADCLTCASARFAEDFESIYAEDLLTCLLGEAAGQSVRSSTTSVTTPKGSKVTAYKGLTWSDHGTTKSGANRMNQQYLKTYPSATLLRDAAPAYNCHSYAWYSDSSSNPYWIDDPSEYVLDGSYGETSEYYVDSIVLYGEPGKSPSHSGTVSGVSDRHHLTYVVSKWRYYGLFEHLYYDCPFAGSVHTYRKN
;
A
#
# COMPACT_ATOMS: atom_id res chain seq x y z
N MET A 1 -8.83 15.27 17.41
CA MET A 1 -9.80 16.15 18.13
C MET A 1 -9.23 16.40 19.52
N SER A 2 -8.55 17.54 19.67
CA SER A 2 -7.75 17.88 20.85
C SER A 2 -8.66 18.40 21.97
N LEU A 3 -8.54 17.85 23.18
CA LEU A 3 -9.27 18.31 24.35
C LEU A 3 -8.30 18.65 25.48
N LEU A 4 -7.90 19.92 25.53
CA LEU A 4 -7.37 20.56 26.74
C LEU A 4 -8.49 20.74 27.76
N CYS A 5 -8.22 20.37 29.02
CA CYS A 5 -9.00 20.82 30.17
C CYS A 5 -8.06 21.55 31.13
N LEU A 6 -8.20 22.88 31.18
CA LEU A 6 -7.51 23.80 32.08
C LEU A 6 -8.23 23.84 33.43
N THR A 7 -7.51 23.53 34.51
CA THR A 7 -7.76 24.15 35.82
C THR A 7 -6.42 24.59 36.41
N GLY A 8 -6.27 25.91 36.57
CA GLY A 8 -5.07 26.52 37.14
C GLY A 8 -5.05 26.43 38.66
N SER A 9 -3.86 26.24 39.22
CA SER A 9 -3.51 26.73 40.54
C SER A 9 -2.03 27.08 40.55
N ALA A 10 -1.73 28.34 40.85
CA ALA A 10 -0.38 28.89 40.86
C ALA A 10 0.30 28.57 42.19
N PHE A 11 1.50 27.98 42.15
CA PHE A 11 2.47 28.10 43.25
C PHE A 11 3.92 27.98 42.75
N ALA A 12 4.71 28.99 43.17
CA ALA A 12 6.16 29.05 43.36
C ALA A 12 7.09 28.49 42.26
N THR A 13 7.81 29.43 41.63
CA THR A 13 8.97 29.20 40.77
C THR A 13 10.10 28.52 41.54
N ASN A 14 10.34 27.24 41.25
CA ASN A 14 11.64 26.62 41.42
C ASN A 14 12.18 26.38 40.01
N VAL A 15 13.14 27.19 39.58
CA VAL A 15 13.88 26.94 38.33
C VAL A 15 14.83 25.80 38.65
N ALA A 16 14.35 24.56 38.49
CA ALA A 16 15.22 23.40 38.41
C ALA A 16 15.95 23.47 37.08
N GLU A 17 17.27 23.30 37.11
CA GLU A 17 18.08 23.05 35.92
C GLU A 17 17.49 21.85 35.15
N PRO A 18 17.50 21.86 33.81
CA PRO A 18 16.98 20.73 33.05
C PRO A 18 17.78 19.48 33.41
N GLU A 19 17.07 18.47 33.90
CA GLU A 19 17.61 17.15 34.19
C GLU A 19 18.22 16.59 32.89
N PRO A 20 19.45 16.06 32.92
CA PRO A 20 20.06 15.50 31.72
C PRO A 20 19.18 14.38 31.17
N ALA A 21 18.92 14.40 29.87
CA ALA A 21 18.17 13.36 29.17
C ALA A 21 18.71 11.99 29.60
N VAL A 22 17.85 11.19 30.24
CA VAL A 22 18.20 9.85 30.68
C VAL A 22 18.36 9.03 29.42
N LEU A 23 19.61 8.76 29.05
CA LEU A 23 19.93 7.80 28.01
C LEU A 23 19.38 6.45 28.47
N ASP A 24 18.43 5.90 27.71
CA ASP A 24 18.10 4.48 27.74
C ASP A 24 19.41 3.69 27.50
N GLU A 25 19.63 2.60 28.24
CA GLU A 25 20.82 1.74 28.10
C GLU A 25 21.01 1.19 26.66
N SER A 26 20.01 1.33 25.79
CA SER A 26 20.03 1.02 24.35
C SER A 26 20.72 2.07 23.46
N GLY A 27 20.91 3.31 23.92
CA GLY A 27 21.47 4.42 23.13
C GLY A 27 20.46 5.21 22.29
N TYR A 28 19.16 4.89 22.34
CA TYR A 28 18.09 5.70 21.76
C TYR A 28 17.76 6.91 22.67
N SER A 29 17.44 8.06 22.08
CA SER A 29 17.27 9.34 22.80
C SER A 29 15.94 10.04 22.54
N ILE A 30 15.20 9.66 21.47
CA ILE A 30 13.93 10.28 21.08
C ILE A 30 12.80 9.30 21.38
N ASP A 31 11.98 9.61 22.39
CA ASP A 31 10.88 8.78 22.88
C ASP A 31 9.49 9.16 22.33
N THR A 32 9.43 10.20 21.49
CA THR A 32 8.22 10.62 20.79
C THR A 32 8.25 10.18 19.31
N PRO A 33 7.11 9.81 18.72
CA PRO A 33 7.06 9.47 17.29
C PRO A 33 7.49 10.66 16.42
N TYR A 34 8.04 10.36 15.24
CA TYR A 34 8.38 11.37 14.26
C TYR A 34 7.12 11.92 13.59
N GLU A 35 6.95 13.23 13.66
CA GLU A 35 5.85 13.93 12.99
C GLU A 35 6.22 14.21 11.53
N TYR A 36 5.48 13.60 10.59
CA TYR A 36 5.70 13.85 9.16
C TYR A 36 5.39 15.31 8.79
N PRO A 37 6.30 16.00 8.09
CA PRO A 37 6.16 17.43 7.80
C PRO A 37 5.03 17.73 6.79
N ILE A 38 4.65 16.74 5.98
CA ILE A 38 3.57 16.84 5.00
C ILE A 38 2.59 15.69 5.25
N THR A 39 1.32 16.03 5.52
CA THR A 39 0.25 15.06 5.77
C THR A 39 -0.80 15.08 4.66
N LEU A 40 -1.64 14.05 4.61
CA LEU A 40 -2.61 13.85 3.52
C LEU A 40 -3.62 15.00 3.33
N ASP A 41 -3.89 15.77 4.39
CA ASP A 41 -4.84 16.88 4.37
C ASP A 41 -4.21 18.22 3.94
N MET A 42 -2.89 18.24 3.70
CA MET A 42 -2.16 19.46 3.33
C MET A 42 -2.20 19.72 1.80
N PRO A 43 -2.34 20.98 1.36
CA PRO A 43 -2.23 21.34 -0.06
C PRO A 43 -0.92 20.88 -0.72
N GLU A 44 0.17 20.89 0.05
CA GLU A 44 1.50 20.43 -0.37
C GLU A 44 1.45 18.96 -0.80
N TRP A 45 0.71 18.11 -0.08
CA TRP A 45 0.54 16.70 -0.44
C TRP A 45 -0.18 16.52 -1.78
N ALA A 46 -1.21 17.34 -2.01
CA ALA A 46 -1.97 17.33 -3.25
C ALA A 46 -1.16 17.83 -4.46
N SER A 47 -0.05 18.54 -4.22
CA SER A 47 0.87 18.99 -5.28
C SER A 47 1.90 17.95 -5.70
N LEU A 48 2.07 16.86 -4.92
CA LEU A 48 2.94 15.74 -5.28
C LEU A 48 2.22 14.87 -6.33
N THR A 49 2.83 14.75 -7.50
CA THR A 49 2.23 14.14 -8.72
C THR A 49 2.81 12.79 -9.09
N SER A 50 3.66 12.24 -8.22
CA SER A 50 4.22 10.90 -8.38
C SER A 50 4.41 10.19 -7.04
N LEU A 51 4.38 8.86 -7.07
CA LEU A 51 4.74 8.03 -5.92
C LEU A 51 6.14 8.35 -5.40
N GLN A 52 7.10 8.63 -6.30
CA GLN A 52 8.48 8.95 -5.92
C GLN A 52 8.55 10.23 -5.07
N GLU A 53 7.88 11.31 -5.48
CA GLU A 53 7.81 12.55 -4.70
C GLU A 53 7.15 12.31 -3.33
N LYS A 54 6.09 11.47 -3.28
CA LYS A 54 5.43 11.10 -2.02
C LYS A 54 6.32 10.25 -1.11
N LEU A 55 7.12 9.34 -1.68
CA LEU A 55 8.08 8.52 -0.93
C LEU A 55 9.19 9.36 -0.32
N GLU A 56 9.70 10.36 -1.06
CA GLU A 56 10.79 11.24 -0.62
C GLU A 56 10.40 12.07 0.61
N VAL A 57 9.19 12.65 0.62
CA VAL A 57 8.73 13.46 1.75
C VAL A 57 8.34 12.62 2.98
N CYS A 58 8.17 11.31 2.81
CA CYS A 58 7.84 10.38 3.88
C CYS A 58 9.06 9.61 4.42
N GLN A 59 10.29 9.93 4.00
CA GLN A 59 11.48 9.37 4.64
C GLN A 59 11.76 10.08 5.97
N ILE A 60 12.19 9.30 6.97
CA ILE A 60 12.66 9.85 8.26
C ILE A 60 14.13 10.30 8.07
N PRO A 61 14.54 11.49 8.53
CA PRO A 61 15.94 11.93 8.42
C PRO A 61 16.94 10.95 9.04
N GLU A 62 18.09 10.74 8.39
CA GLU A 62 19.10 9.76 8.81
C GLU A 62 19.71 10.05 10.19
N ASP A 63 19.67 11.31 10.63
CA ASP A 63 20.08 11.71 11.97
C ASP A 63 19.00 11.46 13.02
N ILE A 64 17.72 11.40 12.65
CA ILE A 64 16.59 11.17 13.57
C ILE A 64 16.28 9.68 13.72
N LEU A 65 16.20 8.94 12.61
CA LEU A 65 15.79 7.53 12.59
C LEU A 65 16.54 6.63 13.61
N PRO A 66 17.89 6.66 13.71
CA PRO A 66 18.60 5.81 14.66
C PRO A 66 18.46 6.27 16.12
N GLN A 67 17.89 7.45 16.39
CA GLN A 67 17.69 7.96 17.74
C GLN A 67 16.30 7.61 18.31
N LEU A 68 15.34 7.20 17.47
CA LEU A 68 13.99 6.82 17.91
C LEU A 68 14.05 5.56 18.79
N THR A 69 13.40 5.60 19.96
CA THR A 69 13.15 4.39 20.74
C THR A 69 12.25 3.43 19.95
N THR A 70 12.28 2.13 20.26
CA THR A 70 11.46 1.15 19.54
C THR A 70 9.95 1.45 19.62
N PRO A 71 9.37 1.85 20.78
CA PRO A 71 7.97 2.30 20.82
C PRO A 71 7.69 3.52 19.93
N ALA A 72 8.55 4.54 19.97
CA ALA A 72 8.41 5.74 19.12
C ALA A 72 8.51 5.40 17.62
N LEU A 73 9.39 4.46 17.26
CA LEU A 73 9.52 3.96 15.89
C LEU A 73 8.27 3.20 15.44
N ILE A 74 7.68 2.35 16.30
CA ILE A 74 6.44 1.64 15.97
C ILE A 74 5.32 2.64 15.70
N GLU A 75 5.11 3.62 16.58
CA GLU A 75 4.09 4.67 16.37
C GLU A 75 4.35 5.48 15.09
N THR A 76 5.62 5.83 14.82
CA THR A 76 6.02 6.51 13.58
C THR A 76 5.64 5.69 12.34
N VAL A 77 5.87 4.38 12.36
CA VAL A 77 5.51 3.47 11.26
C VAL A 77 3.98 3.38 11.10
N LEU A 78 3.23 3.38 12.20
CA LEU A 78 1.77 3.37 12.18
C LEU A 78 1.17 4.68 11.62
N ASP A 79 1.87 5.80 11.79
CA ASP A 79 1.48 7.12 11.30
C ASP A 79 1.98 7.40 9.86
N TYR A 80 2.57 6.41 9.18
CA TYR A 80 3.14 6.56 7.84
C TYR A 80 2.10 7.04 6.81
N PRO A 81 2.29 8.19 6.11
CA PRO A 81 1.26 8.75 5.23
C PRO A 81 0.88 7.85 4.04
N LEU A 82 1.80 6.99 3.58
CA LEU A 82 1.56 6.03 2.50
C LEU A 82 1.20 4.63 3.03
N ALA A 83 0.78 4.49 4.28
CA ALA A 83 0.39 3.23 4.91
C ALA A 83 -0.56 2.38 4.05
N VAL A 84 -1.50 3.01 3.34
CA VAL A 84 -2.48 2.31 2.50
C VAL A 84 -1.83 1.46 1.40
N ASN A 85 -0.59 1.76 1.00
CA ASN A 85 0.13 1.02 -0.03
C ASN A 85 0.37 -0.45 0.35
N VAL A 86 0.41 -0.81 1.65
CA VAL A 86 0.53 -2.22 2.06
C VAL A 86 -0.62 -3.09 1.55
N TYR A 87 -1.76 -2.48 1.24
CA TYR A 87 -2.94 -3.19 0.75
C TYR A 87 -2.94 -3.35 -0.78
N ALA A 88 -2.15 -2.59 -1.53
CA ALA A 88 -2.21 -2.57 -2.99
C ALA A 88 -1.58 -3.80 -3.67
N HIS A 89 -0.74 -4.52 -2.94
CA HIS A 89 0.07 -5.62 -3.46
C HIS A 89 -0.45 -7.00 -3.04
N GLY A 90 0.03 -8.04 -3.73
CA GLY A 90 -0.30 -9.43 -3.47
C GLY A 90 -1.38 -10.00 -4.40
N GLY A 91 -1.30 -11.30 -4.61
CA GLY A 91 -2.30 -12.10 -5.32
C GLY A 91 -3.45 -12.53 -4.41
N ILE A 92 -4.17 -13.58 -4.83
CA ILE A 92 -5.31 -14.12 -4.07
C ILE A 92 -4.89 -14.89 -2.81
N ASN A 93 -3.71 -15.50 -2.80
CA ASN A 93 -3.26 -16.31 -1.65
C ASN A 93 -2.39 -15.53 -0.67
N ASP A 94 -2.15 -14.25 -0.95
CA ASP A 94 -1.33 -13.37 -0.14
C ASP A 94 -2.24 -12.53 0.75
N GLY A 95 -1.87 -12.31 2.01
CA GLY A 95 -2.52 -11.32 2.88
C GLY A 95 -1.96 -9.92 2.57
N ILE A 96 -1.53 -9.20 3.61
CA ILE A 96 -0.82 -7.93 3.46
C ILE A 96 0.70 -8.11 3.39
N GLU A 97 1.22 -9.32 3.61
CA GLU A 97 2.65 -9.61 3.79
C GLU A 97 3.48 -9.13 2.60
N VAL A 98 2.98 -9.36 1.38
CA VAL A 98 3.62 -8.91 0.14
C VAL A 98 3.71 -7.37 0.10
N GLY A 99 2.65 -6.68 0.55
CA GLY A 99 2.66 -5.23 0.61
C GLY A 99 3.54 -4.67 1.72
N VAL A 100 3.61 -5.33 2.88
CA VAL A 100 4.56 -4.96 3.95
C VAL A 100 6.00 -5.13 3.46
N GLU A 101 6.29 -6.17 2.68
CA GLU A 101 7.61 -6.35 2.05
C GLU A 101 7.93 -5.22 1.06
N VAL A 102 7.01 -4.91 0.14
CA VAL A 102 7.18 -3.82 -0.83
C VAL A 102 7.40 -2.48 -0.11
N VAL A 103 6.55 -2.14 0.86
CA VAL A 103 6.66 -0.88 1.60
C VAL A 103 7.94 -0.84 2.43
N SER A 104 8.38 -1.97 3.00
CA SER A 104 9.65 -2.04 3.72
C SER A 104 10.85 -1.73 2.81
N GLY A 105 10.77 -2.03 1.51
CA GLY A 105 11.80 -1.67 0.54
C GLY A 105 11.78 -0.20 0.12
N GLN A 106 10.71 0.54 0.45
CA GLN A 106 10.48 1.92 0.02
C GLN A 106 10.52 2.94 1.18
N PHE A 107 10.29 2.49 2.41
CA PHE A 107 10.17 3.33 3.59
C PHE A 107 11.19 2.94 4.66
N ASN A 108 12.10 3.85 4.98
CA ASN A 108 13.19 3.59 5.92
C ASN A 108 12.75 3.29 7.36
N GLY A 109 11.62 3.81 7.84
CA GLY A 109 11.10 3.51 9.18
C GLY A 109 10.68 2.05 9.35
N LEU A 110 9.94 1.51 8.38
CA LEU A 110 9.56 0.09 8.41
C LEU A 110 10.77 -0.82 8.20
N ALA A 111 11.72 -0.42 7.35
CA ALA A 111 12.98 -1.13 7.17
C ALA A 111 13.79 -1.21 8.48
N GLU A 112 13.90 -0.09 9.20
CA GLU A 112 14.58 -0.03 10.50
C GLU A 112 13.86 -0.89 11.55
N LEU A 113 12.52 -0.86 11.59
CA LEU A 113 11.74 -1.70 12.50
C LEU A 113 12.01 -3.20 12.25
N ARG A 114 12.04 -3.62 10.98
CA ARG A 114 12.40 -5.00 10.60
C ARG A 114 13.85 -5.35 10.96
N ARG A 115 14.78 -4.41 10.80
CA ARG A 115 16.18 -4.59 11.23
C ARG A 115 16.26 -4.84 12.73
N ARG A 116 15.55 -4.04 13.55
CA ARG A 116 15.47 -4.24 15.01
C ARG A 116 14.79 -5.55 15.39
N GLN A 117 13.75 -5.98 14.66
CA GLN A 117 13.20 -7.33 14.85
C GLN A 117 14.25 -8.43 14.63
N SER A 118 15.15 -8.25 13.65
CA SER A 118 16.21 -9.23 13.39
C SER A 118 17.37 -9.18 14.39
N GLU A 119 17.75 -8.00 14.87
CA GLU A 119 18.92 -7.81 15.75
C GLU A 119 18.58 -7.85 17.25
N GLU A 120 17.39 -7.37 17.61
CA GLU A 120 16.87 -7.22 18.98
C GLU A 120 15.43 -7.82 19.10
N PRO A 121 15.22 -9.11 18.74
CA PRO A 121 13.89 -9.69 18.60
C PRO A 121 13.06 -9.62 19.88
N ALA A 122 13.63 -9.97 21.03
CA ALA A 122 12.87 -10.03 22.29
C ALA A 122 12.29 -8.67 22.72
N GLN A 123 13.07 -7.59 22.58
CA GLN A 123 12.61 -6.24 22.94
C GLN A 123 11.60 -5.72 21.90
N THR A 124 11.88 -5.96 20.62
CA THR A 124 11.03 -5.47 19.53
C THR A 124 9.69 -6.19 19.48
N GLU A 125 9.66 -7.52 19.61
CA GLU A 125 8.43 -8.31 19.65
C GLU A 125 7.58 -7.98 20.89
N ALA A 126 8.20 -7.76 22.05
CA ALA A 126 7.47 -7.31 23.24
C ALA A 126 6.78 -5.95 23.02
N ALA A 127 7.50 -4.98 22.46
CA ALA A 127 6.94 -3.67 22.14
C ALA A 127 5.81 -3.76 21.10
N LEU A 128 5.97 -4.59 20.06
CA LEU A 128 4.92 -4.84 19.06
C LEU A 128 3.66 -5.47 19.68
N ALA A 129 3.83 -6.46 20.57
CA ALA A 129 2.72 -7.11 21.26
C ALA A 129 1.96 -6.17 22.20
N ASP A 130 2.69 -5.29 22.90
CA ASP A 130 2.09 -4.24 23.72
C ASP A 130 1.26 -3.26 22.88
N CYS A 131 1.83 -2.79 21.74
CA CYS A 131 1.12 -1.94 20.80
C CYS A 131 -0.12 -2.64 20.20
N LEU A 132 -0.02 -3.93 19.86
CA LEU A 132 -1.14 -4.70 19.31
C LEU A 132 -2.27 -4.81 20.33
N THR A 133 -1.95 -5.10 21.60
CA THR A 133 -2.94 -5.14 22.68
C THR A 133 -3.69 -3.81 22.81
N CYS A 134 -2.98 -2.69 22.68
CA CYS A 134 -3.61 -1.36 22.69
C CYS A 134 -4.44 -1.09 21.43
N ALA A 135 -4.01 -1.55 20.26
CA ALA A 135 -4.72 -1.39 18.99
C ALA A 135 -6.02 -2.20 18.97
N SER A 136 -5.97 -3.48 19.32
CA SER A 136 -7.13 -4.39 19.35
C SER A 136 -8.19 -4.01 20.39
N ALA A 137 -7.84 -3.19 21.39
CA ALA A 137 -8.82 -2.65 22.34
C ALA A 137 -9.69 -1.52 21.75
N ARG A 138 -9.31 -0.96 20.60
CA ARG A 138 -10.07 0.08 19.89
C ARG A 138 -11.15 -0.58 19.04
N PHE A 139 -12.30 0.08 18.88
CA PHE A 139 -13.30 -0.39 17.92
C PHE A 139 -12.77 -0.13 16.50
N ALA A 140 -12.38 -1.18 15.79
CA ALA A 140 -11.81 -1.11 14.45
C ALA A 140 -12.87 -0.74 13.40
N GLU A 141 -13.11 0.57 13.24
CA GLU A 141 -13.91 1.10 12.15
C GLU A 141 -13.14 2.05 11.25
N ASP A 142 -12.09 2.73 11.70
CA ASP A 142 -11.30 3.63 10.85
C ASP A 142 -10.12 2.93 10.18
N PHE A 143 -9.44 3.65 9.27
CA PHE A 143 -8.33 3.08 8.51
C PHE A 143 -7.13 2.82 9.43
N GLU A 144 -6.87 3.74 10.34
CA GLU A 144 -5.74 3.76 11.25
C GLU A 144 -5.76 2.56 12.20
N SER A 145 -6.93 2.22 12.75
CA SER A 145 -7.08 1.05 13.62
C SER A 145 -6.91 -0.26 12.84
N ILE A 146 -7.47 -0.35 11.63
CA ILE A 146 -7.33 -1.53 10.76
C ILE A 146 -5.87 -1.73 10.36
N TYR A 147 -5.21 -0.66 9.92
CA TYR A 147 -3.80 -0.70 9.53
C TYR A 147 -2.89 -1.11 10.68
N ALA A 148 -3.12 -0.55 11.88
CA ALA A 148 -2.34 -0.92 13.06
C ALA A 148 -2.50 -2.39 13.42
N GLU A 149 -3.73 -2.90 13.47
CA GLU A 149 -3.98 -4.31 13.79
C GLU A 149 -3.37 -5.24 12.73
N ASP A 150 -3.61 -4.97 11.44
CA ASP A 150 -3.09 -5.79 10.35
C ASP A 150 -1.56 -5.80 10.32
N LEU A 151 -0.92 -4.62 10.39
CA LEU A 151 0.54 -4.51 10.33
C LEU A 151 1.21 -5.19 11.52
N LEU A 152 0.74 -4.92 12.75
CA LEU A 152 1.35 -5.49 13.96
C LEU A 152 1.20 -7.01 13.99
N THR A 153 0.02 -7.53 13.60
CA THR A 153 -0.23 -8.97 13.45
C THR A 153 0.71 -9.58 12.41
N CYS A 154 0.86 -8.94 11.25
CA CYS A 154 1.79 -9.36 10.20
C CYS A 154 3.24 -9.38 10.67
N LEU A 155 3.68 -8.35 11.42
CA LEU A 155 5.04 -8.23 11.93
C LEU A 155 5.38 -9.24 13.02
N LEU A 156 4.40 -9.65 13.83
CA LEU A 156 4.56 -10.70 14.85
C LEU A 156 4.55 -12.13 14.26
N GLY A 157 4.29 -12.27 12.96
CA GLY A 157 4.20 -13.59 12.32
C GLY A 157 2.99 -14.40 12.79
N GLU A 158 2.02 -13.76 13.45
CA GLU A 158 0.74 -14.33 13.80
C GLU A 158 -0.09 -14.40 12.51
N ALA A 159 0.17 -15.41 11.69
CA ALA A 159 -0.50 -15.54 10.40
C ALA A 159 -2.02 -15.49 10.58
N ALA A 160 -2.69 -14.61 9.83
CA ALA A 160 -4.11 -14.71 9.56
C ALA A 160 -4.34 -16.01 8.77
N GLY A 161 -4.47 -17.12 9.49
CA GLY A 161 -4.64 -18.44 8.90
C GLY A 161 -6.00 -18.54 8.21
N GLN A 162 -6.07 -18.19 6.93
CA GLN A 162 -7.12 -18.65 6.05
C GLN A 162 -6.53 -19.20 4.77
N SER A 163 -6.57 -20.53 4.66
CA SER A 163 -6.42 -21.22 3.38
C SER A 163 -7.60 -20.83 2.49
N VAL A 164 -7.35 -19.94 1.53
CA VAL A 164 -8.34 -19.54 0.53
C VAL A 164 -8.73 -20.78 -0.28
N ARG A 165 -10.02 -21.15 -0.23
CA ARG A 165 -10.58 -22.26 -1.01
C ARG A 165 -10.94 -21.80 -2.43
N SER A 166 -10.03 -21.09 -3.09
CA SER A 166 -10.25 -20.68 -4.48
C SER A 166 -9.95 -21.85 -5.41
N SER A 167 -10.85 -22.11 -6.36
CA SER A 167 -10.60 -23.10 -7.42
C SER A 167 -9.87 -22.42 -8.57
N THR A 168 -8.69 -22.97 -8.93
CA THR A 168 -7.94 -22.53 -10.10
C THR A 168 -8.65 -22.94 -11.39
N THR A 169 -8.61 -22.06 -12.38
CA THR A 169 -9.10 -22.25 -13.75
C THR A 169 -8.11 -21.63 -14.74
N SER A 170 -8.50 -21.51 -16.00
CA SER A 170 -7.70 -20.81 -17.02
C SER A 170 -8.56 -19.94 -17.92
N VAL A 171 -8.04 -18.79 -18.29
CA VAL A 171 -8.51 -18.00 -19.44
C VAL A 171 -7.58 -18.21 -20.63
N THR A 172 -7.95 -17.67 -21.79
CA THR A 172 -7.19 -17.83 -23.03
C THR A 172 -6.78 -16.47 -23.59
N THR A 173 -5.52 -16.35 -23.98
CA THR A 173 -5.00 -15.19 -24.72
C THR A 173 -5.60 -15.14 -26.14
N PRO A 174 -5.49 -14.01 -26.86
CA PRO A 174 -5.90 -13.94 -28.27
C PRO A 174 -5.30 -15.02 -29.18
N LYS A 175 -4.07 -15.47 -28.92
CA LYS A 175 -3.40 -16.53 -29.71
C LYS A 175 -3.61 -17.95 -29.18
N GLY A 176 -4.38 -18.13 -28.11
CA GLY A 176 -4.78 -19.47 -27.65
C GLY A 176 -3.99 -20.03 -26.47
N SER A 177 -2.97 -19.32 -25.99
CA SER A 177 -2.23 -19.72 -24.77
C SER A 177 -3.15 -19.65 -23.55
N LYS A 178 -2.92 -20.55 -22.58
CA LYS A 178 -3.68 -20.60 -21.34
C LYS A 178 -2.99 -19.75 -20.28
N VAL A 179 -3.77 -18.92 -19.61
CA VAL A 179 -3.33 -18.12 -18.45
C VAL A 179 -4.05 -18.62 -17.21
N THR A 180 -3.31 -18.94 -16.15
CA THR A 180 -3.89 -19.35 -14.86
C THR A 180 -4.76 -18.23 -14.30
N ALA A 181 -5.95 -18.59 -13.84
CA ALA A 181 -6.89 -17.64 -13.25
C ALA A 181 -7.66 -18.28 -12.09
N TYR A 182 -8.34 -17.45 -11.32
CA TYR A 182 -9.33 -17.86 -10.31
C TYR A 182 -10.70 -17.35 -10.74
N LYS A 183 -11.77 -18.08 -10.41
CA LYS A 183 -13.13 -17.71 -10.82
C LYS A 183 -14.07 -17.55 -9.64
N GLY A 184 -14.84 -16.47 -9.68
CA GLY A 184 -15.97 -16.25 -8.77
C GLY A 184 -15.54 -15.93 -7.34
N LEU A 185 -14.39 -15.27 -7.17
CA LEU A 185 -13.93 -14.82 -5.86
C LEU A 185 -14.94 -13.87 -5.22
N THR A 186 -15.11 -14.02 -3.92
CA THR A 186 -16.08 -13.34 -3.07
C THR A 186 -15.36 -12.58 -1.96
N TRP A 187 -16.08 -11.76 -1.20
CA TRP A 187 -15.50 -11.04 -0.07
C TRP A 187 -14.92 -11.94 1.01
N SER A 188 -15.51 -13.14 1.21
CA SER A 188 -14.96 -14.12 2.15
C SER A 188 -13.62 -14.69 1.71
N ASP A 189 -13.35 -14.78 0.40
CA ASP A 189 -12.04 -15.23 -0.09
C ASP A 189 -10.94 -14.21 0.19
N HIS A 190 -11.31 -12.93 0.36
CA HIS A 190 -10.41 -11.82 0.71
C HIS A 190 -10.41 -11.49 2.21
N GLY A 191 -11.09 -12.27 3.04
CA GLY A 191 -11.17 -12.03 4.49
C GLY A 191 -11.78 -10.68 4.88
N THR A 192 -12.57 -10.05 4.00
CA THR A 192 -13.11 -8.69 4.23
C THR A 192 -14.57 -8.57 3.82
N THR A 193 -15.10 -7.35 3.78
CA THR A 193 -16.46 -7.01 3.33
C THR A 193 -16.42 -5.94 2.24
N LYS A 194 -17.52 -5.76 1.50
CA LYS A 194 -17.63 -4.64 0.55
C LYS A 194 -17.37 -3.28 1.21
N SER A 195 -17.92 -3.07 2.42
CA SER A 195 -17.71 -1.84 3.18
C SER A 195 -16.26 -1.67 3.60
N GLY A 196 -15.59 -2.73 4.06
CA GLY A 196 -14.16 -2.70 4.39
C GLY A 196 -13.31 -2.36 3.16
N ALA A 197 -13.55 -3.01 2.03
CA ALA A 197 -12.83 -2.73 0.80
C ALA A 197 -13.06 -1.30 0.28
N ASN A 198 -14.30 -0.80 0.37
CA ASN A 198 -14.60 0.58 -0.01
C ASN A 198 -14.05 1.62 0.98
N ARG A 199 -13.72 1.24 2.22
CA ARG A 199 -12.99 2.12 3.15
C ARG A 199 -11.56 2.34 2.67
N MET A 200 -10.89 1.30 2.18
CA MET A 200 -9.58 1.44 1.55
C MET A 200 -9.64 2.36 0.32
N ASN A 201 -10.71 2.32 -0.48
CA ASN A 201 -10.91 3.29 -1.57
C ASN A 201 -10.90 4.74 -1.09
N GLN A 202 -11.53 5.03 0.05
CA GLN A 202 -11.53 6.38 0.60
C GLN A 202 -10.12 6.81 1.02
N GLN A 203 -9.36 5.89 1.61
CA GLN A 203 -7.97 6.18 1.98
C GLN A 203 -7.10 6.41 0.73
N TYR A 204 -7.24 5.56 -0.29
CA TYR A 204 -6.56 5.74 -1.57
C TYR A 204 -6.83 7.09 -2.23
N LEU A 205 -8.06 7.60 -2.18
CA LEU A 205 -8.39 8.93 -2.74
C LEU A 205 -7.77 10.08 -1.95
N LYS A 206 -7.54 9.92 -0.64
CA LYS A 206 -6.78 10.89 0.16
C LYS A 206 -5.29 10.84 -0.18
N THR A 207 -4.75 9.62 -0.29
CA THR A 207 -3.32 9.40 -0.57
C THR A 207 -2.93 9.83 -1.98
N TYR A 208 -3.79 9.57 -2.97
CA TYR A 208 -3.58 9.86 -4.39
C TYR A 208 -4.70 10.77 -4.91
N PRO A 209 -4.61 12.09 -4.67
CA PRO A 209 -5.68 13.02 -5.04
C PRO A 209 -5.83 13.23 -6.55
N SER A 210 -4.88 12.76 -7.38
CA SER A 210 -5.05 12.70 -8.83
C SER A 210 -5.99 11.57 -9.28
N ALA A 211 -6.27 10.61 -8.39
CA ALA A 211 -7.12 9.46 -8.70
C ALA A 211 -8.61 9.82 -8.60
N THR A 212 -9.38 9.29 -9.54
CA THR A 212 -10.84 9.34 -9.55
C THR A 212 -11.41 7.92 -9.49
N LEU A 213 -12.27 7.65 -8.51
CA LEU A 213 -12.96 6.36 -8.40
C LEU A 213 -14.03 6.23 -9.49
N LEU A 214 -13.84 5.30 -10.41
CA LEU A 214 -14.78 4.98 -11.49
C LEU A 214 -15.77 3.89 -11.10
N ARG A 215 -15.34 2.90 -10.31
CA ARG A 215 -16.20 1.81 -9.80
C ARG A 215 -15.77 1.40 -8.40
N ASP A 216 -16.76 1.06 -7.59
CA ASP A 216 -16.60 0.44 -6.27
C ASP A 216 -15.68 -0.79 -6.30
N ALA A 217 -15.20 -1.17 -5.12
CA ALA A 217 -14.48 -2.41 -4.93
C ALA A 217 -15.28 -3.63 -5.42
N ALA A 218 -14.57 -4.59 -6.01
CA ALA A 218 -15.16 -5.82 -6.54
C ALA A 218 -14.20 -6.99 -6.31
N PRO A 219 -14.65 -8.11 -5.70
CA PRO A 219 -13.76 -9.18 -5.25
C PRO A 219 -13.32 -10.10 -6.38
N ALA A 220 -14.08 -10.13 -7.49
CA ALA A 220 -13.95 -11.18 -8.49
C ALA A 220 -12.77 -11.01 -9.46
N TYR A 221 -12.24 -9.79 -9.61
CA TYR A 221 -11.21 -9.47 -10.62
C TYR A 221 -10.25 -8.38 -10.11
N ASN A 222 -9.01 -8.43 -10.59
CA ASN A 222 -7.93 -7.49 -10.27
C ASN A 222 -7.51 -6.66 -11.50
N CYS A 223 -6.41 -5.92 -11.36
CA CYS A 223 -5.81 -5.07 -12.39
C CYS A 223 -5.45 -5.82 -13.66
N HIS A 224 -4.78 -6.97 -13.53
CA HIS A 224 -4.36 -7.78 -14.66
C HIS A 224 -5.56 -8.35 -15.42
N SER A 225 -6.54 -8.92 -14.72
CA SER A 225 -7.75 -9.43 -15.36
C SER A 225 -8.56 -8.31 -16.04
N TYR A 226 -8.65 -7.13 -15.41
CA TYR A 226 -9.29 -5.98 -16.03
C TYR A 226 -8.61 -5.58 -17.34
N ALA A 227 -7.29 -5.38 -17.31
CA ALA A 227 -6.55 -4.85 -18.44
C ALA A 227 -6.39 -5.85 -19.60
N TRP A 228 -6.09 -7.12 -19.28
CA TRP A 228 -5.72 -8.12 -20.29
C TRP A 228 -6.87 -9.01 -20.75
N TYR A 229 -7.89 -9.21 -19.90
CA TYR A 229 -8.96 -10.16 -20.16
C TYR A 229 -10.33 -9.50 -20.40
N SER A 230 -10.85 -8.74 -19.44
CA SER A 230 -12.17 -8.11 -19.56
C SER A 230 -12.35 -6.91 -18.63
N ASP A 231 -12.74 -5.78 -19.23
CA ASP A 231 -13.09 -4.53 -18.57
C ASP A 231 -14.53 -4.50 -18.02
N SER A 232 -15.30 -5.58 -18.22
CA SER A 232 -16.68 -5.68 -17.77
C SER A 232 -16.79 -5.63 -16.25
N SER A 233 -17.80 -4.93 -15.75
CA SER A 233 -18.13 -4.94 -14.32
C SER A 233 -18.59 -6.32 -13.81
N SER A 234 -18.92 -7.24 -14.72
CA SER A 234 -19.28 -8.62 -14.42
C SER A 234 -18.14 -9.61 -14.67
N ASN A 235 -16.89 -9.15 -14.84
CA ASN A 235 -15.72 -10.01 -15.02
C ASN A 235 -15.57 -10.94 -13.80
N PRO A 236 -15.69 -12.27 -13.96
CA PRO A 236 -15.63 -13.20 -12.85
C PRO A 236 -14.23 -13.76 -12.59
N TYR A 237 -13.20 -13.27 -13.29
CA TYR A 237 -11.87 -13.87 -13.28
C TYR A 237 -10.82 -12.96 -12.62
N TRP A 238 -9.92 -13.58 -11.87
CA TRP A 238 -8.73 -12.97 -11.29
C TRP A 238 -7.48 -13.59 -11.90
N ILE A 239 -6.47 -12.78 -12.24
CA ILE A 239 -5.22 -13.24 -12.88
C ILE A 239 -4.04 -12.70 -12.08
N ASP A 240 -3.24 -13.57 -11.47
CA ASP A 240 -2.03 -13.13 -10.75
C ASP A 240 -0.88 -12.80 -11.72
N ASP A 241 -0.72 -13.58 -12.79
CA ASP A 241 0.36 -13.36 -13.78
C ASP A 241 -0.20 -13.20 -15.20
N PRO A 242 -0.15 -12.00 -15.80
CA PRO A 242 -0.60 -11.75 -17.17
C PRO A 242 0.45 -12.05 -18.24
N SER A 243 1.65 -12.51 -17.88
CA SER A 243 2.82 -12.50 -18.78
C SER A 243 2.59 -13.21 -20.11
N GLU A 244 1.81 -14.30 -20.10
CA GLU A 244 1.49 -15.08 -21.31
C GLU A 244 0.82 -14.25 -22.42
N TYR A 245 0.08 -13.18 -22.09
CA TYR A 245 -0.49 -12.27 -23.10
C TYR A 245 0.58 -11.55 -23.93
N VAL A 246 1.78 -11.37 -23.37
CA VAL A 246 2.92 -10.78 -24.07
C VAL A 246 3.82 -11.87 -24.65
N LEU A 247 4.12 -12.91 -23.86
CA LEU A 247 5.08 -13.94 -24.24
C LEU A 247 4.63 -14.80 -25.43
N ASP A 248 3.31 -15.00 -25.61
CA ASP A 248 2.78 -15.69 -26.79
C ASP A 248 2.67 -14.77 -28.03
N GLY A 249 2.98 -13.48 -27.85
CA GLY A 249 2.92 -12.44 -28.86
C GLY A 249 1.50 -12.02 -29.22
N SER A 250 0.50 -12.23 -28.37
CA SER A 250 -0.84 -11.65 -28.53
C SER A 250 -0.80 -10.13 -28.43
N TYR A 251 0.14 -9.60 -27.63
CA TYR A 251 0.41 -8.18 -27.52
C TYR A 251 1.90 -7.90 -27.77
N GLY A 252 2.20 -6.83 -28.51
CA GLY A 252 3.54 -6.33 -28.78
C GLY A 252 3.83 -5.06 -28.00
N GLU A 253 5.06 -4.91 -27.52
CA GLU A 253 5.51 -3.68 -26.84
C GLU A 253 5.60 -2.52 -27.83
N THR A 254 5.27 -1.32 -27.36
CA THR A 254 5.34 -0.08 -28.13
C THR A 254 5.93 1.04 -27.29
N SER A 255 6.73 1.90 -27.94
CA SER A 255 7.27 3.12 -27.34
C SER A 255 6.30 4.30 -27.39
N GLU A 256 5.15 4.14 -28.03
CA GLU A 256 4.13 5.19 -28.18
C GLU A 256 2.88 4.83 -27.38
N TYR A 257 2.33 5.81 -26.69
CA TYR A 257 1.10 5.61 -25.92
C TYR A 257 -0.12 5.90 -26.78
N TYR A 258 -1.04 4.96 -26.76
CA TYR A 258 -2.34 5.06 -27.41
C TYR A 258 -3.41 4.77 -26.38
N VAL A 259 -4.54 5.46 -26.47
CA VAL A 259 -5.74 5.07 -25.74
C VAL A 259 -6.05 3.61 -26.06
N ASP A 260 -6.48 2.86 -25.04
CA ASP A 260 -6.73 1.41 -25.06
C ASP A 260 -5.47 0.52 -25.12
N SER A 261 -4.27 1.08 -25.17
CA SER A 261 -3.05 0.30 -24.89
C SER A 261 -3.07 -0.21 -23.44
N ILE A 262 -2.37 -1.32 -23.19
CA ILE A 262 -2.17 -1.85 -21.85
C ILE A 262 -0.83 -1.37 -21.30
N VAL A 263 -0.83 -0.86 -20.09
CA VAL A 263 0.36 -0.52 -19.31
C VAL A 263 0.65 -1.67 -18.35
N LEU A 264 1.91 -2.08 -18.26
CA LEU A 264 2.43 -3.09 -17.33
C LEU A 264 3.52 -2.47 -16.45
N TYR A 265 3.41 -2.64 -15.14
CA TYR A 265 4.45 -2.27 -14.20
C TYR A 265 5.29 -3.51 -13.90
N GLY A 266 6.58 -3.46 -14.25
CA GLY A 266 7.47 -4.62 -14.30
C GLY A 266 7.52 -5.28 -15.68
N GLU A 267 8.17 -6.44 -15.74
CA GLU A 267 8.47 -7.14 -17.00
C GLU A 267 7.71 -8.48 -17.10
N PRO A 268 7.25 -8.88 -18.30
CA PRO A 268 6.69 -10.21 -18.52
C PRO A 268 7.67 -11.31 -18.12
N GLY A 269 7.18 -12.34 -17.42
CA GLY A 269 7.97 -13.46 -16.91
C GLY A 269 8.74 -13.15 -15.63
N LYS A 270 8.58 -11.94 -15.06
CA LYS A 270 9.22 -11.51 -13.79
C LYS A 270 8.19 -11.01 -12.77
N SER A 271 7.02 -11.65 -12.73
CA SER A 271 5.94 -11.33 -11.78
C SER A 271 5.59 -9.83 -11.77
N PRO A 272 5.08 -9.29 -12.89
CA PRO A 272 4.73 -7.87 -12.98
C PRO A 272 3.74 -7.50 -11.88
N SER A 273 3.90 -6.32 -11.30
CA SER A 273 3.20 -5.92 -10.07
C SER A 273 1.82 -5.31 -10.33
N HIS A 274 1.60 -4.76 -11.53
CA HIS A 274 0.38 -4.02 -11.84
C HIS A 274 0.10 -3.93 -13.35
N SER A 275 -1.17 -3.75 -13.70
CA SER A 275 -1.57 -3.43 -15.07
C SER A 275 -2.72 -2.43 -15.12
N GLY A 276 -2.81 -1.70 -16.21
CA GLY A 276 -3.94 -0.83 -16.47
C GLY A 276 -4.11 -0.54 -17.96
N THR A 277 -5.19 0.14 -18.29
CA THR A 277 -5.50 0.55 -19.66
C THR A 277 -5.26 2.05 -19.78
N VAL A 278 -4.56 2.49 -20.83
CA VAL A 278 -4.36 3.92 -21.10
C VAL A 278 -5.70 4.57 -21.39
N SER A 279 -6.07 5.59 -20.61
CA SER A 279 -7.28 6.40 -20.83
C SER A 279 -6.98 7.82 -21.33
N GLY A 280 -5.75 8.30 -21.14
CA GLY A 280 -5.36 9.65 -21.54
C GLY A 280 -3.90 9.73 -22.00
N VAL A 281 -3.69 10.41 -23.13
CA VAL A 281 -2.39 10.74 -23.69
C VAL A 281 -2.32 12.23 -23.98
N SER A 282 -1.16 12.85 -23.74
CA SER A 282 -0.93 14.25 -24.13
C SER A 282 -0.53 14.37 -25.60
N ASP A 283 -0.58 15.59 -26.15
CA ASP A 283 -0.27 15.91 -27.56
C ASP A 283 1.14 15.48 -28.03
N ARG A 284 2.03 15.13 -27.10
CA ARG A 284 3.38 14.62 -27.38
C ARG A 284 3.48 13.10 -27.31
N HIS A 285 2.36 12.39 -27.31
CA HIS A 285 2.30 10.95 -27.05
C HIS A 285 3.03 10.59 -25.75
N HIS A 286 2.83 11.35 -24.67
CA HIS A 286 3.25 10.92 -23.34
C HIS A 286 2.04 10.39 -22.58
N LEU A 287 2.21 9.23 -21.95
CA LEU A 287 1.22 8.65 -21.06
C LEU A 287 0.83 9.69 -20.02
N THR A 288 -0.47 9.86 -19.81
CA THR A 288 -0.99 10.78 -18.80
C THR A 288 -1.82 9.98 -17.80
N TYR A 289 -2.92 9.38 -18.27
CA TYR A 289 -3.86 8.68 -17.41
C TYR A 289 -3.96 7.19 -17.74
N VAL A 290 -4.12 6.41 -16.68
CA VAL A 290 -4.36 4.97 -16.72
C VAL A 290 -5.62 4.68 -15.91
N VAL A 291 -6.44 3.77 -16.43
CA VAL A 291 -7.54 3.15 -15.69
C VAL A 291 -7.09 1.77 -15.21
N SER A 292 -7.13 1.56 -13.90
CA SER A 292 -6.73 0.28 -13.31
C SER A 292 -7.43 -0.01 -11.99
N LYS A 293 -7.47 -1.29 -11.60
CA LYS A 293 -7.85 -1.65 -10.23
C LYS A 293 -6.64 -1.60 -9.33
N TRP A 294 -6.80 -1.26 -8.07
CA TRP A 294 -5.73 -1.47 -7.09
C TRP A 294 -6.13 -2.71 -6.28
N ARG A 295 -5.60 -3.88 -6.64
CA ARG A 295 -6.02 -5.21 -6.11
C ARG A 295 -7.53 -5.49 -6.31
N TYR A 296 -8.24 -5.97 -5.29
CA TYR A 296 -9.71 -6.16 -5.30
C TYR A 296 -10.49 -4.88 -4.93
N TYR A 297 -9.80 -3.77 -4.69
CA TYR A 297 -10.42 -2.49 -4.34
C TYR A 297 -11.03 -1.80 -5.58
N GLY A 298 -11.14 -0.49 -5.57
CA GLY A 298 -11.80 0.31 -6.60
C GLY A 298 -11.15 0.19 -7.98
N LEU A 299 -11.90 0.58 -9.01
CA LEU A 299 -11.37 0.91 -10.32
C LEU A 299 -11.12 2.42 -10.34
N PHE A 300 -9.89 2.84 -10.60
CA PHE A 300 -9.47 4.23 -10.58
C PHE A 300 -8.96 4.66 -11.94
N GLU A 301 -9.32 5.87 -12.37
CA GLU A 301 -8.51 6.62 -13.32
C GLU A 301 -7.51 7.45 -12.53
N HIS A 302 -6.22 7.40 -12.87
CA HIS A 302 -5.17 8.09 -12.13
C HIS A 302 -3.99 8.45 -13.05
N LEU A 303 -3.15 9.40 -12.62
CA LEU A 303 -1.87 9.62 -13.30
C LEU A 303 -1.03 8.35 -13.19
N TYR A 304 -0.36 7.97 -14.27
CA TYR A 304 0.36 6.69 -14.29
C TYR A 304 1.52 6.62 -13.30
N TYR A 305 2.12 7.75 -12.90
CA TYR A 305 3.14 7.77 -11.84
C TYR A 305 2.58 8.07 -10.45
N ASP A 306 1.33 8.49 -10.31
CA ASP A 306 0.70 8.80 -9.02
C ASP A 306 -0.24 7.67 -8.60
N CYS A 307 0.35 6.52 -8.24
CA CYS A 307 -0.37 5.36 -7.75
C CYS A 307 0.52 4.50 -6.82
N PRO A 308 -0.03 3.48 -6.13
CA PRO A 308 0.75 2.63 -5.22
C PRO A 308 1.85 1.77 -5.85
N PHE A 309 1.98 1.78 -7.18
CA PHE A 309 2.85 0.84 -7.90
C PHE A 309 4.09 1.55 -8.44
N ALA A 310 5.25 1.10 -8.00
CA ALA A 310 6.55 1.49 -8.53
C ALA A 310 7.05 0.49 -9.58
N GLY A 311 8.14 0.85 -10.26
CA GLY A 311 8.86 -0.02 -11.19
C GLY A 311 8.94 0.53 -12.61
N SER A 312 9.54 -0.26 -13.50
CA SER A 312 9.54 0.06 -14.94
C SER A 312 8.13 -0.01 -15.49
N VAL A 313 7.79 0.90 -16.40
CA VAL A 313 6.46 0.99 -17.00
C VAL A 313 6.59 0.73 -18.50
N HIS A 314 5.97 -0.36 -18.95
CA HIS A 314 5.99 -0.81 -20.34
C HIS A 314 4.58 -0.73 -20.94
N THR A 315 4.47 -0.49 -22.24
CA THR A 315 3.17 -0.35 -22.92
C THR A 315 3.04 -1.36 -24.04
N TYR A 316 1.88 -1.99 -24.12
CA TYR A 316 1.59 -3.10 -25.02
C TYR A 316 0.31 -2.86 -25.80
N ARG A 317 0.30 -3.29 -27.06
CA ARG A 317 -0.87 -3.27 -27.92
C ARG A 317 -1.13 -4.62 -28.51
N LYS A 318 -2.41 -4.93 -28.68
CA LYS A 318 -2.83 -6.18 -29.33
C LYS A 318 -2.31 -6.21 -30.76
N ASN A 319 -1.68 -7.33 -31.14
CA ASN A 319 -1.19 -7.60 -32.49
C ASN A 319 -2.31 -8.05 -33.43
#